data_AF-A0A2D0N040-F1
#
_entry.id   AF-A0A2D0N040-F1
#
_cell.length_a   1.000
_cell.length_b   1.000
_cell.length_c   1.000
_cell.angle_alpha   90.00
_cell.angle_beta   90.00
_cell.angle_gamma   90.00
#
_symmetry.space_group_name_H-M   'P 1'
#
loop_
_entity.id
_entity.type
_entity.pdbx_description
1 polymer ?
#
loop_
_entity_poly.entity_id
_entity_poly.type
_entity_poly.pdbx_seq_one_letter_code
_entity_poly.pdbx_strand_id
1 'polypeptide(L)'
;MDLPKNLTKDIKTRLRSIEGQVRGLIKMLDEDKQPDQVLTQFKAVQKALDKTHYLLLDEVYRKALAIKIVETANACPGNCGNEEQIEYIRQQFPELGLDDITRKMTEILSLKERIDNFKNGDSPHSL
;
A
#
# COMPACT_ATOMS: atom_id res chain seq x y z
N MET A 1 1.34 -13.69 2.59
CA MET A 1 0.68 -13.04 3.74
C MET A 1 -0.79 -12.96 3.41
N ASP A 2 -1.63 -13.67 4.15
CA ASP A 2 -3.06 -13.75 3.83
C ASP A 2 -3.80 -12.57 4.44
N LEU A 3 -4.80 -12.06 3.71
CA LEU A 3 -5.63 -10.96 4.18
C LEU A 3 -6.57 -11.42 5.30
N PRO A 4 -6.70 -10.68 6.41
CA PRO A 4 -7.69 -10.99 7.43
C PRO A 4 -9.09 -11.08 6.81
N LYS A 5 -9.86 -12.12 7.19
CA LYS A 5 -11.20 -12.36 6.61
C LYS A 5 -12.16 -11.17 6.80
N ASN A 6 -12.07 -10.48 7.95
CA ASN A 6 -12.88 -9.30 8.25
C ASN A 6 -12.51 -8.12 7.35
N LEU A 7 -11.22 -7.86 7.14
CA LEU A 7 -10.73 -6.83 6.22
C LEU A 7 -11.20 -7.12 4.79
N THR A 8 -11.07 -8.38 4.36
CA THR A 8 -11.53 -8.81 3.03
C THR A 8 -13.03 -8.53 2.84
N LYS A 9 -13.85 -8.77 3.86
CA LYS A 9 -15.29 -8.49 3.83
C LYS A 9 -15.57 -7.00 3.73
N ASP A 10 -14.87 -6.16 4.50
CA ASP A 10 -15.06 -4.70 4.46
C ASP A 10 -14.65 -4.12 3.10
N ILE A 11 -13.46 -4.49 2.60
CA ILE A 11 -12.99 -4.08 1.27
C ILE A 11 -13.99 -4.47 0.19
N LYS A 12 -14.49 -5.73 0.20
CA LYS A 12 -15.52 -6.16 -0.76
C LYS A 12 -16.80 -5.34 -0.67
N THR A 13 -17.20 -4.93 0.53
CA THR A 13 -18.40 -4.11 0.74
C THR A 13 -18.21 -2.71 0.14
N ARG A 14 -17.05 -2.10 0.34
CA ARG A 14 -16.69 -0.80 -0.24
C ARG A 14 -16.59 -0.85 -1.76
N LEU A 15 -15.96 -1.90 -2.30
CA LEU A 15 -15.86 -2.10 -3.75
C LEU A 15 -17.24 -2.27 -4.41
N ARG A 16 -18.20 -2.95 -3.77
CA ARG A 16 -19.59 -3.02 -4.27
C ARG A 16 -20.28 -1.65 -4.29
N SER A 17 -19.99 -0.79 -3.30
CA SER A 17 -20.49 0.58 -3.30
C SER A 17 -19.90 1.38 -4.46
N ILE A 18 -18.58 1.27 -4.67
CA ILE A 18 -17.87 1.91 -5.79
C ILE A 18 -18.43 1.42 -7.14
N GLU A 19 -18.68 0.12 -7.29
CA GLU A 19 -19.32 -0.45 -8.47
C GLU A 19 -20.69 0.22 -8.74
N GLY A 20 -21.50 0.42 -7.69
CA GLY A 20 -22.77 1.15 -7.80
C GLY A 20 -22.59 2.60 -8.25
N GLN A 21 -21.56 3.30 -7.74
CA GLN A 21 -21.24 4.66 -8.17
C GLN A 21 -20.78 4.73 -9.63
N VAL A 22 -19.96 3.77 -10.08
CA VAL A 22 -19.51 3.66 -11.49
C VAL A 22 -20.71 3.39 -12.42
N ARG A 23 -21.63 2.50 -12.03
CA ARG A 23 -22.89 2.31 -12.77
C ARG A 23 -23.73 3.59 -12.82
N GLY A 24 -23.77 4.35 -11.72
CA GLY A 24 -24.41 5.65 -11.67
C GLY A 24 -23.80 6.64 -12.65
N LEU A 25 -22.47 6.70 -12.76
CA LEU A 25 -21.76 7.53 -13.73
C LEU A 25 -22.15 7.19 -15.18
N ILE A 26 -22.20 5.90 -15.53
CA ILE A 26 -22.62 5.46 -16.87
C ILE A 26 -24.03 5.99 -17.17
N LYS A 27 -24.98 5.78 -16.24
CA LYS A 27 -26.35 6.27 -16.38
C LYS A 27 -26.44 7.80 -16.52
N MET A 28 -25.57 8.55 -15.83
CA MET A 28 -25.52 10.01 -15.97
C MET A 28 -25.05 10.46 -17.35
N LEU A 29 -24.15 9.71 -17.98
CA LEU A 29 -23.72 9.95 -19.35
C LEU A 29 -24.86 9.61 -20.33
N ASP A 30 -25.53 8.48 -20.13
CA ASP A 30 -26.69 8.07 -20.95
C ASP A 30 -27.86 9.06 -20.87
N GLU A 31 -28.00 9.77 -19.75
CA GLU A 31 -29.03 10.80 -19.51
C GLU A 31 -28.57 12.23 -19.85
N ASP A 32 -27.41 12.40 -20.50
CA ASP A 32 -26.82 13.71 -20.85
C ASP A 32 -26.79 14.70 -19.67
N LYS A 33 -26.43 14.23 -18.47
CA LYS A 33 -26.32 15.10 -17.28
C LYS A 33 -25.26 16.17 -17.47
N GLN A 34 -25.46 17.28 -16.77
CA GLN A 34 -24.53 18.41 -16.79
C GLN A 34 -23.10 17.98 -16.41
N PRO A 35 -22.07 18.41 -17.16
CA PRO A 35 -20.67 18.01 -16.94
C PRO A 35 -20.18 18.21 -15.49
N ASP A 36 -20.58 19.28 -14.82
CA ASP A 36 -20.19 19.56 -13.43
C ASP A 36 -20.70 18.50 -12.45
N GLN A 37 -21.90 17.95 -12.70
CA GLN A 37 -22.46 16.88 -11.89
C GLN A 37 -21.69 15.57 -12.11
N VAL A 38 -21.38 15.27 -13.37
CA VAL A 38 -20.58 14.09 -13.75
C VAL A 38 -19.19 14.17 -13.13
N LEU A 39 -18.52 15.34 -13.22
CA LEU A 39 -17.21 15.56 -12.62
C LEU A 39 -17.23 15.40 -11.09
N THR A 40 -18.30 15.86 -10.44
CA THR A 40 -18.49 15.68 -9.00
C THR A 40 -18.57 14.19 -8.63
N GLN A 41 -19.29 13.38 -9.42
CA GLN A 41 -19.37 11.94 -9.18
C GLN A 41 -18.05 11.22 -9.47
N PHE A 42 -17.29 11.62 -10.49
CA PHE A 42 -15.93 11.10 -10.71
C PHE A 42 -15.03 11.32 -9.49
N LYS A 43 -15.03 12.53 -8.93
CA LYS A 43 -14.26 12.85 -7.71
C LYS A 43 -14.73 12.01 -6.51
N ALA A 44 -16.03 11.74 -6.40
CA ALA A 44 -16.58 10.89 -5.34
C ALA A 44 -16.09 9.45 -5.46
N VAL A 45 -16.09 8.89 -6.68
CA VAL A 45 -15.56 7.54 -6.97
C VAL A 45 -14.07 7.45 -6.66
N GLN A 46 -13.28 8.42 -7.12
CA GLN A 46 -11.84 8.47 -6.85
C GLN A 46 -11.57 8.47 -5.35
N LYS A 47 -12.22 9.36 -4.59
CA LYS A 47 -12.06 9.43 -3.13
C LYS A 47 -12.51 8.15 -2.42
N ALA A 48 -13.55 7.48 -2.91
CA ALA A 48 -14.01 6.21 -2.35
C ALA A 48 -12.99 5.09 -2.60
N LEU A 49 -12.39 5.06 -3.79
CA LEU A 49 -11.34 4.11 -4.14
C LEU A 49 -10.08 4.34 -3.30
N ASP A 50 -9.62 5.59 -3.20
CA ASP A 50 -8.45 5.96 -2.39
C ASP A 50 -8.62 5.51 -0.93
N LYS A 51 -9.78 5.79 -0.32
CA LYS A 51 -10.09 5.33 1.05
C LYS A 51 -10.06 3.81 1.19
N THR A 52 -10.56 3.10 0.19
CA THR A 52 -10.60 1.63 0.20
C THR A 52 -9.20 1.04 0.06
N HIS A 53 -8.36 1.64 -0.79
CA HIS A 53 -6.96 1.31 -0.93
C HIS A 53 -6.19 1.61 0.37
N TYR A 54 -6.36 2.79 0.97
CA TYR A 54 -5.68 3.15 2.22
C TYR A 54 -6.02 2.24 3.38
N LEU A 55 -7.26 1.77 3.46
CA LEU A 55 -7.65 0.77 4.46
C LEU A 55 -6.83 -0.52 4.32
N LEU A 56 -6.64 -1.00 3.09
CA LEU A 56 -5.80 -2.18 2.83
C LEU A 56 -4.34 -1.91 3.24
N LEU A 57 -3.80 -0.74 2.88
CA LEU A 57 -2.43 -0.35 3.22
C LEU A 57 -2.20 -0.30 4.73
N ASP A 58 -3.09 0.33 5.47
CA ASP A 58 -2.98 0.49 6.91
C ASP A 58 -3.11 -0.86 7.64
N GLU A 59 -4.17 -1.60 7.33
CA GLU A 59 -4.51 -2.83 8.06
C GLU A 59 -3.53 -3.97 7.78
N VAL A 60 -2.95 -4.02 6.58
CA VAL A 60 -2.04 -5.10 6.19
C VAL A 60 -0.60 -4.66 6.36
N TYR A 61 -0.18 -3.60 5.69
CA TYR A 61 1.23 -3.30 5.53
C TYR A 61 1.77 -2.52 6.73
N ARG A 62 1.09 -1.45 7.16
CA ARG A 62 1.55 -0.65 8.31
C ARG A 62 1.54 -1.49 9.59
N LYS A 63 0.46 -2.21 9.87
CA LYS A 63 0.38 -3.07 11.06
C LYS A 63 1.38 -4.23 11.02
N ALA A 64 1.52 -4.92 9.89
CA ALA A 64 2.52 -5.99 9.78
C ALA A 64 3.94 -5.49 9.99
N LEU A 65 4.28 -4.33 9.41
CA LEU A 65 5.58 -3.71 9.57
C LEU A 65 5.82 -3.30 11.04
N ALA A 66 4.82 -2.71 11.71
CA ALA A 66 4.90 -2.36 13.13
C ALA A 66 5.20 -3.59 14.00
N ILE A 67 4.46 -4.69 13.80
CA ILE A 67 4.67 -5.95 14.50
C ILE A 67 6.10 -6.42 14.27
N LYS A 68 6.57 -6.38 13.01
CA LYS A 68 7.91 -6.89 12.69
C LYS A 68 9.03 -6.05 13.30
N ILE A 69 8.85 -4.73 13.38
CA ILE A 69 9.79 -3.82 14.05
C ILE A 69 9.88 -4.18 15.54
N VAL A 70 8.74 -4.38 16.21
CA VAL A 70 8.70 -4.74 17.63
C VAL A 70 9.32 -6.12 17.88
N GLU A 71 8.99 -7.12 17.07
CA GLU A 71 9.61 -8.46 17.16
C GLU A 71 11.13 -8.37 17.01
N THR A 72 11.61 -7.60 16.04
CA THR A 72 13.04 -7.46 15.76
C THR A 72 13.75 -6.75 16.90
N ALA A 73 13.16 -5.68 17.44
CA ALA A 73 13.70 -4.94 18.57
C ALA A 73 13.79 -5.82 19.83
N ASN A 74 12.74 -6.59 20.13
CA ASN A 74 12.72 -7.50 21.28
C ASN A 74 13.70 -8.66 21.15
N ALA A 75 13.97 -9.12 19.92
CA ALA A 75 14.92 -10.20 19.66
C ALA A 75 16.38 -9.76 19.69
N CYS A 76 16.67 -8.45 19.62
CA CYS A 76 18.04 -7.96 19.71
C CYS A 76 18.48 -7.86 21.17
N PRO A 77 19.51 -8.61 21.61
CA PRO A 77 20.03 -8.57 22.99
C PRO A 77 20.83 -7.29 23.33
N GLY A 78 20.89 -6.30 22.43
CA GLY A 78 21.68 -5.08 22.58
C GLY A 78 23.11 -5.15 22.02
N ASN A 79 23.49 -6.27 21.38
CA ASN A 79 24.76 -6.47 20.68
C ASN A 79 24.59 -7.35 19.40
N CYS A 80 23.44 -7.25 18.74
CA CYS A 80 23.13 -7.88 17.45
C CYS A 80 23.78 -7.19 16.22
N GLY A 81 24.53 -6.10 16.39
CA GLY A 81 25.24 -5.39 15.31
C GLY A 81 24.34 -4.56 14.40
N ASN A 82 23.08 -4.35 14.79
CA ASN A 82 22.09 -3.55 14.06
C ASN A 82 21.29 -2.64 15.01
N GLU A 83 21.80 -2.35 16.20
CA GLU A 83 21.11 -1.62 17.27
C GLU A 83 20.66 -0.24 16.81
N GLU A 84 21.59 0.52 16.22
CA GLU A 84 21.32 1.88 15.74
C GLU A 84 20.25 1.88 14.63
N GLN A 85 20.31 0.91 13.72
CA GLN A 85 19.33 0.79 12.64
C GLN A 85 17.95 0.37 13.16
N ILE A 86 17.89 -0.57 14.11
CA ILE A 86 16.64 -0.99 14.75
C ILE A 86 15.98 0.19 15.46
N GLU A 87 16.76 0.95 16.23
CA GLU A 87 16.25 2.12 16.95
C GLU A 87 15.83 3.25 15.99
N TYR A 88 16.61 3.51 14.94
CA TYR A 88 16.25 4.46 13.89
C TYR A 88 14.91 4.10 13.24
N ILE A 89 14.74 2.84 12.80
CA ILE A 89 13.49 2.38 12.18
C ILE A 89 12.32 2.53 13.16
N ARG A 90 12.51 2.19 14.43
CA ARG A 90 11.48 2.33 15.47
C ARG A 90 11.05 3.79 15.67
N GLN A 91 11.99 4.73 15.66
CA GLN A 91 11.73 6.16 15.83
C GLN A 91 11.10 6.80 14.60
N GLN A 92 11.46 6.36 13.40
CA GLN A 92 10.94 6.93 12.15
C GLN A 92 9.59 6.35 11.74
N PHE A 93 9.24 5.14 12.20
CA PHE A 93 8.00 4.47 11.81
C PHE A 93 6.71 5.28 12.09
N PRO A 94 6.55 5.99 13.23
CA PRO A 94 5.37 6.82 13.48
C PRO A 94 5.16 7.93 12.44
N GLU A 95 6.24 8.56 12.00
CA GLU A 95 6.23 9.67 11.04
C GLU A 95 6.04 9.21 9.59
N LEU A 96 6.12 7.90 9.32
CA LEU A 96 6.04 7.37 7.97
C LEU A 96 4.58 7.39 7.46
N GLY A 97 4.35 8.12 6.37
CA GLY A 97 3.08 8.15 5.66
C GLY A 97 2.75 6.81 4.98
N LEU A 98 1.47 6.49 4.84
CA LEU A 98 1.03 5.25 4.16
C LEU A 98 1.46 5.22 2.67
N ASP A 99 1.43 6.38 2.01
CA ASP A 99 1.92 6.53 0.64
C ASP A 99 3.44 6.28 0.55
N ASP A 100 4.19 6.75 1.55
CA ASP A 100 5.64 6.56 1.63
C ASP A 100 6.02 5.09 1.85
N ILE A 101 5.27 4.37 2.68
CA ILE A 101 5.46 2.93 2.89
C ILE A 101 5.33 2.20 1.56
N THR A 102 4.27 2.47 0.79
CA THR A 102 3.97 1.76 -0.46
C THR A 102 5.02 2.04 -1.52
N ARG A 103 5.42 3.32 -1.66
CA ARG A 103 6.49 3.72 -2.57
C ARG A 103 7.80 3.05 -2.21
N LYS A 104 8.22 3.12 -0.94
CA LYS A 104 9.47 2.50 -0.49
C LYS A 104 9.46 0.99 -0.60
N MET A 105 8.33 0.33 -0.33
CA MET A 105 8.20 -1.10 -0.57
C MET A 105 8.38 -1.46 -2.04
N THR A 106 7.81 -0.69 -2.96
CA THR A 106 7.99 -0.88 -4.41
C THR A 106 9.45 -0.68 -4.83
N GLU A 107 10.10 0.36 -4.31
CA GLU A 107 11.53 0.60 -4.49
C GLU A 107 12.36 -0.60 -4.00
N ILE A 108 12.10 -1.10 -2.79
CA ILE A 108 12.79 -2.27 -2.22
C ILE A 108 12.59 -3.52 -3.08
N LEU A 109 11.37 -3.78 -3.57
CA LEU A 109 11.10 -4.94 -4.42
C LEU A 109 11.88 -4.86 -5.75
N SER A 110 11.91 -3.68 -6.39
CA SER A 110 12.69 -3.47 -7.61
C SER A 110 14.20 -3.61 -7.38
N LEU A 111 14.71 -3.14 -6.23
CA LEU A 111 16.11 -3.29 -5.86
C LEU A 111 16.47 -4.75 -5.62
N LYS A 112 15.59 -5.48 -4.93
CA LYS A 112 15.77 -6.91 -4.69
C LYS A 112 15.85 -7.68 -6.02
N GLU A 113 14.94 -7.41 -6.94
CA GLU A 113 14.94 -8.02 -8.27
C GLU A 113 16.25 -7.74 -9.03
N ARG A 114 16.72 -6.49 -9.00
CA ARG A 114 18.03 -6.12 -9.59
C ARG A 114 19.17 -6.91 -8.95
N ILE A 115 19.21 -7.00 -7.62
CA ILE A 115 20.24 -7.74 -6.88
C ILE A 115 20.20 -9.23 -7.24
N ASP A 116 19.00 -9.81 -7.31
CA ASP A 116 18.82 -11.22 -7.65
C ASP A 116 19.29 -11.48 -9.10
N ASN A 117 19.02 -10.57 -10.04
CA ASN A 117 19.55 -10.65 -11.42
C ASN A 117 21.08 -10.56 -11.47
N PHE A 118 21.70 -9.66 -10.68
CA PHE A 118 23.16 -9.59 -10.55
C PHE A 118 23.76 -10.87 -9.96
N LYS A 119 23.10 -11.48 -8.96
CA LYS A 119 23.54 -12.74 -8.35
C LYS A 119 23.40 -13.94 -9.29
N ASN A 120 22.41 -13.91 -10.19
CA ASN A 120 22.14 -14.98 -11.15
C ASN A 120 22.95 -14.88 -12.45
N GLY A 121 23.84 -13.89 -12.59
CA GLY A 121 24.86 -13.86 -13.64
C GLY A 121 24.49 -13.11 -14.93
N ASP A 122 23.37 -12.39 -14.99
CA ASP A 122 23.09 -11.50 -16.12
C ASP A 122 23.77 -10.14 -15.89
N SER A 123 25.02 -10.03 -16.33
CA SER A 123 25.74 -8.75 -16.40
C SER A 123 25.31 -7.99 -17.67
N PRO A 124 24.81 -6.74 -17.60
CA PRO A 124 24.49 -5.97 -18.80
C PRO A 124 25.71 -5.46 -19.57
N HIS A 125 26.94 -5.71 -19.08
CA HIS A 125 28.16 -5.25 -19.72
C HIS A 125 29.10 -6.43 -19.99
N SER A 126 28.79 -7.13 -21.09
CA SER A 126 29.76 -7.86 -21.88
C SER A 126 29.77 -7.25 -23.29
N LEU A 127 30.44 -6.10 -23.42
CA LEU A 127 30.93 -5.52 -24.67
C LEU A 127 32.27 -4.84 -24.38
#